data_AF-B3MDN7-F1
#
_entry.id   AF-B3MDN7-F1
#
_cell.length_a   1.000
_cell.length_b   1.000
_cell.length_c   1.000
_cell.angle_alpha   90.00
_cell.angle_beta   90.00
_cell.angle_gamma   90.00
#
_symmetry.space_group_name_H-M   'P 1'
#
loop_
_entity.id
_entity.type
_entity.pdbx_description
1 polymer ?
#
loop_
_entity_poly.entity_id
_entity_poly.type
_entity_poly.pdbx_seq_one_letter_code
_entity_poly.pdbx_strand_id
1 'polypeptide(L)'
;MEVQKLPDQTLMSSNPSQRIMLDSRCGLNDLYPIARLTQKMGEALKVSSEKDCPYTIELIRPEDGEAVIAMLKTFFFKDEPLNTFLDLGECKELEKYSLKPLTDNCSYKAVDKDGKIIGIFLNGLLRRPSPDDVAGKAADGCEHPKFKKILSLFDHVEDNFNIFDLYPNENLILDGKILSVDTNYRGLGIAGRLTERAYQYMRENGINVYHVVCSSHYSARVMEKLGFHEVFNMQFADYKPQGEVIFKPALPHVGIRIMAKEVDANAKKSTQTKL
;
A
#
# COMPACT_ATOMS: atom_id res chain seq x y z
N MET A 1 -54.89 32.35 2.26
CA MET A 1 -55.83 31.34 2.78
C MET A 1 -55.18 29.99 2.54
N GLU A 2 -54.93 29.07 3.47
CA GLU A 2 -55.02 28.90 4.94
C GLU A 2 -54.21 27.60 5.15
N VAL A 3 -53.01 27.60 5.75
CA VAL A 3 -52.67 27.35 7.17
C VAL A 3 -53.69 26.51 7.96
N GLN A 4 -53.34 25.26 8.26
CA GLN A 4 -53.86 24.46 9.39
C GLN A 4 -52.63 23.94 10.16
N LYS A 5 -52.15 24.58 11.23
CA LYS A 5 -52.61 24.62 12.65
C LYS A 5 -52.71 23.25 13.35
N LEU A 6 -51.76 23.07 14.28
CA LEU A 6 -51.79 22.14 15.42
C LEU A 6 -53.04 22.33 16.29
N PRO A 7 -53.31 21.39 17.22
CA PRO A 7 -53.80 21.68 18.55
C PRO A 7 -52.64 21.87 19.56
N ASP A 8 -52.57 23.08 20.14
CA ASP A 8 -52.10 23.41 21.50
C ASP A 8 -53.08 22.78 22.53
N GLN A 9 -52.86 22.55 23.83
CA GLN A 9 -51.98 23.03 24.90
C GLN A 9 -52.21 22.01 26.07
N THR A 10 -51.40 21.84 27.12
CA THR A 10 -51.18 22.81 28.20
C THR A 10 -50.11 22.28 29.18
N LEU A 11 -49.29 23.21 29.68
CA LEU A 11 -48.25 23.06 30.72
C LEU A 11 -48.83 22.84 32.13
N MET A 12 -48.04 22.26 33.03
CA MET A 12 -47.76 22.65 34.45
C MET A 12 -46.74 21.62 34.99
N SER A 13 -45.46 21.92 35.24
CA SER A 13 -44.87 22.69 36.36
C SER A 13 -43.88 21.79 37.13
N SER A 14 -42.68 22.32 37.31
CA SER A 14 -41.47 21.85 38.01
C SER A 14 -41.61 21.28 39.43
N ASN A 15 -40.81 20.24 39.78
CA ASN A 15 -39.82 20.34 40.86
C ASN A 15 -38.76 19.20 40.83
N PRO A 16 -37.50 19.44 41.27
CA PRO A 16 -36.34 18.60 41.03
C PRO A 16 -35.99 17.75 42.25
N SER A 17 -36.07 16.42 42.14
CA SER A 17 -35.46 15.47 43.10
C SER A 17 -35.49 14.04 42.54
N GLN A 18 -34.71 13.76 41.50
CA GLN A 18 -34.34 12.39 41.15
C GLN A 18 -32.92 12.39 40.59
N ARG A 19 -31.94 12.38 41.50
CA ARG A 19 -30.58 11.94 41.20
C ARG A 19 -30.66 10.45 40.90
N ILE A 20 -30.69 10.09 39.61
CA ILE A 20 -30.38 8.73 39.19
C ILE A 20 -28.86 8.61 39.26
N MET A 21 -28.39 7.91 40.30
CA MET A 21 -27.01 7.48 40.40
C MET A 21 -26.74 6.52 39.22
N LEU A 22 -25.83 6.92 38.33
CA LEU A 22 -25.22 6.02 37.37
C LEU A 22 -24.39 5.00 38.18
N ASP A 23 -24.94 3.80 38.36
CA ASP A 23 -24.22 2.65 38.89
C ASP A 23 -23.19 2.21 37.83
N SER A 24 -21.94 2.62 38.07
CA SER A 24 -20.75 2.30 37.29
C SER A 24 -20.37 0.83 37.41
N ARG A 25 -21.17 -0.09 36.85
CA ARG A 25 -20.82 -1.51 36.72
C ARG A 25 -21.43 -2.13 35.45
N CYS A 26 -21.06 -1.59 34.29
CA CYS A 26 -21.11 -2.34 33.04
C CYS A 26 -19.69 -2.34 32.48
N GLY A 27 -18.93 -3.37 32.83
CA GLY A 27 -17.54 -3.53 32.41
C GLY A 27 -17.45 -3.67 30.90
N LEU A 28 -16.45 -3.00 30.32
CA LEU A 28 -16.11 -2.99 28.88
C LEU A 28 -15.73 -4.37 28.28
N ASN A 29 -16.03 -5.48 28.95
CA ASN A 29 -15.67 -6.83 28.53
C ASN A 29 -16.78 -7.54 27.72
N ASP A 30 -17.98 -6.96 27.60
CA ASP A 30 -19.11 -7.57 26.88
C ASP A 30 -19.33 -7.01 25.46
N LEU A 31 -18.44 -6.11 25.00
CA LEU A 31 -18.33 -5.77 23.58
C LEU A 31 -17.00 -6.32 23.08
N TYR A 32 -17.09 -7.23 22.09
CA TYR A 32 -16.02 -7.86 21.31
C TYR A 32 -15.45 -9.20 21.84
N PRO A 33 -15.72 -10.33 21.15
CA PRO A 33 -15.20 -11.66 21.48
C PRO A 33 -13.72 -11.85 21.05
N ILE A 34 -12.88 -10.82 21.18
CA ILE A 34 -11.49 -10.82 20.67
C ILE A 34 -10.58 -11.75 21.50
N ALA A 35 -10.85 -11.92 22.79
CA ALA A 35 -10.00 -12.73 23.68
C ALA A 35 -10.10 -14.25 23.40
N ARG A 36 -11.22 -14.74 22.84
CA ARG A 36 -11.35 -16.15 22.43
C ARG A 36 -10.77 -16.42 21.04
N LEU A 37 -10.57 -15.37 20.23
CA LEU A 37 -9.96 -15.48 18.89
C LEU A 37 -8.44 -15.61 18.97
N THR A 38 -7.80 -14.91 19.91
CA THR A 38 -6.34 -14.94 20.05
C THR A 38 -5.81 -16.30 20.50
N GLN A 39 -6.53 -17.02 21.35
CA GLN A 39 -6.14 -18.37 21.78
C GLN A 39 -6.36 -19.41 20.67
N LYS A 40 -7.47 -19.31 19.91
CA LYS A 40 -7.69 -20.14 18.71
C LYS A 40 -6.74 -19.82 17.55
N MET A 41 -6.29 -18.56 17.38
CA MET A 41 -5.27 -18.21 16.40
C MET A 41 -3.88 -18.70 16.82
N GLY A 42 -3.54 -18.63 18.11
CA GLY A 42 -2.27 -19.14 18.64
C GLY A 42 -2.12 -20.67 18.51
N GLU A 43 -3.22 -21.42 18.63
CA GLU A 43 -3.25 -22.87 18.42
C GLU A 43 -3.41 -23.25 16.94
N ALA A 44 -4.15 -22.47 16.14
CA ALA A 44 -4.25 -22.66 14.68
C ALA A 44 -2.92 -22.35 13.94
N LEU A 45 -2.01 -21.59 14.55
CA LEU A 45 -0.68 -21.31 14.02
C LEU A 45 0.37 -22.37 14.41
N LYS A 46 0.02 -23.39 15.21
CA LYS A 46 0.98 -24.40 15.68
C LYS A 46 0.82 -25.82 15.16
N VAL A 47 -0.24 -26.16 14.44
CA VAL A 47 -0.27 -27.39 13.63
C VAL A 47 -1.14 -27.19 12.39
N SER A 48 -0.50 -26.90 11.26
CA SER A 48 -0.80 -27.64 10.04
C SER A 48 0.47 -27.70 9.21
N SER A 49 0.90 -28.94 8.97
CA SER A 49 1.81 -29.43 7.94
C SER A 49 2.10 -28.49 6.78
N GLU A 50 3.27 -28.64 6.16
CA GLU A 50 3.54 -28.33 4.75
C GLU A 50 2.35 -28.72 3.85
N LYS A 51 1.32 -27.88 3.81
CA LYS A 51 0.26 -27.91 2.84
C LYS A 51 0.90 -27.29 1.62
N ASP A 52 1.43 -28.17 0.79
CA ASP A 52 1.85 -28.00 -0.59
C ASP A 52 1.49 -26.60 -1.12
N CYS A 53 2.33 -25.62 -0.77
CA CYS A 53 2.01 -24.24 -1.06
C CYS A 53 2.10 -24.12 -2.59
N PRO A 54 1.03 -23.71 -3.29
CA PRO A 54 0.99 -23.83 -4.74
C PRO A 54 1.98 -22.91 -5.46
N TYR A 55 2.76 -22.14 -4.69
CA TYR A 55 3.80 -21.25 -5.19
C TYR A 55 4.92 -21.01 -4.18
N THR A 56 6.11 -20.74 -4.70
CA THR A 56 7.29 -20.25 -3.98
C THR A 56 7.39 -18.73 -4.08
N ILE A 57 8.15 -18.11 -3.17
CA ILE A 57 8.54 -16.70 -3.28
C ILE A 57 10.05 -16.64 -3.46
N GLU A 58 10.48 -16.00 -4.54
CA GLU A 58 11.86 -15.98 -4.99
C GLU A 58 12.31 -14.54 -5.26
N LEU A 59 13.62 -14.32 -5.18
CA LEU A 59 14.22 -13.06 -5.62
C LEU A 59 14.16 -13.00 -7.15
N ILE A 60 13.78 -11.85 -7.69
CA ILE A 60 13.86 -11.58 -9.13
C ILE A 60 15.33 -11.37 -9.50
N ARG A 61 15.80 -12.13 -10.48
CA ARG A 61 17.15 -12.04 -11.03
C ARG A 61 17.16 -11.24 -12.34
N PRO A 62 18.32 -10.71 -12.78
CA PRO A 62 18.42 -9.99 -14.05
C PRO A 62 17.87 -10.78 -15.25
N GLU A 63 18.09 -12.10 -15.29
CA GLU A 63 17.58 -13.01 -16.32
C GLU A 63 16.05 -13.14 -16.35
N ASP A 64 15.34 -12.77 -15.27
CA ASP A 64 13.89 -12.81 -15.21
C ASP A 64 13.22 -11.60 -15.89
N GLY A 65 14.01 -10.61 -16.35
CA GLY A 65 13.49 -9.32 -16.83
C GLY A 65 12.41 -9.45 -17.90
N GLU A 66 12.61 -10.32 -18.90
CA GLU A 66 11.63 -10.56 -19.96
C GLU A 66 10.33 -11.18 -19.42
N ALA A 67 10.44 -12.16 -18.52
CA ALA A 67 9.29 -12.82 -17.90
C ALA A 67 8.50 -11.85 -16.98
N VAL A 68 9.21 -10.97 -16.28
CA VAL A 68 8.61 -9.90 -15.46
C VAL A 68 7.82 -8.93 -16.35
N ILE A 69 8.39 -8.46 -17.47
CA ILE A 69 7.68 -7.60 -18.41
C ILE A 69 6.46 -8.31 -19.00
N ALA A 70 6.59 -9.57 -19.39
CA ALA A 70 5.46 -10.35 -19.94
C ALA A 70 4.29 -10.43 -18.93
N MET A 71 4.59 -10.66 -17.65
CA MET A 71 3.60 -10.64 -16.58
C MET A 71 2.95 -9.26 -16.41
N LEU A 72 3.76 -8.19 -16.38
CA LEU A 72 3.27 -6.82 -16.26
C LEU A 72 2.37 -6.40 -17.43
N LYS A 73 2.75 -6.71 -18.67
CA LYS A 73 1.93 -6.46 -19.86
C LYS A 73 0.60 -7.19 -19.83
N THR A 74 0.58 -8.38 -19.23
CA THR A 74 -0.62 -9.22 -19.15
C THR A 74 -1.59 -8.70 -18.08
N PHE A 75 -1.10 -8.33 -16.90
CA PHE A 75 -1.95 -8.02 -15.75
C PHE A 75 -1.86 -6.55 -15.32
N PHE A 76 -0.67 -6.02 -15.07
CA PHE A 76 -0.51 -4.70 -14.45
C PHE A 76 -0.83 -3.54 -15.41
N PHE A 77 -0.30 -3.55 -16.63
CA PHE A 77 -0.49 -2.43 -17.58
C PHE A 77 -1.94 -2.29 -18.05
N LYS A 78 -2.76 -3.33 -17.90
CA LYS A 78 -4.17 -3.35 -18.29
C LYS A 78 -5.12 -3.03 -17.13
N ASP A 79 -4.74 -3.38 -15.89
CA ASP A 79 -5.58 -3.22 -14.71
C ASP A 79 -5.23 -1.97 -13.86
N GLU A 80 -4.05 -1.37 -14.06
CA GLU A 80 -3.63 -0.19 -13.28
C GLU A 80 -4.48 1.04 -13.68
N PRO A 81 -5.11 1.74 -12.72
CA PRO A 81 -6.13 2.75 -13.01
C PRO A 81 -5.67 3.92 -13.89
N LEU A 82 -4.44 4.40 -13.74
CA LEU A 82 -3.91 5.52 -14.53
C LEU A 82 -3.62 5.07 -15.97
N ASN A 83 -3.03 3.87 -16.12
CA ASN A 83 -2.77 3.24 -17.41
C ASN A 83 -4.06 2.99 -18.18
N THR A 84 -5.07 2.39 -17.53
CA THR A 84 -6.38 2.14 -18.14
C THR A 84 -7.08 3.45 -18.51
N PHE A 85 -7.07 4.45 -17.63
CA PHE A 85 -7.71 5.74 -17.89
C PHE A 85 -7.10 6.48 -19.09
N LEU A 86 -5.77 6.45 -19.21
CA LEU A 86 -5.09 7.08 -20.35
C LEU A 86 -5.13 6.23 -21.61
N ASP A 87 -5.64 5.00 -21.55
CA ASP A 87 -5.50 4.00 -22.61
C ASP A 87 -4.03 3.88 -23.03
N LEU A 88 -3.15 3.64 -22.06
CA LEU A 88 -1.70 3.78 -22.25
C LEU A 88 -1.17 2.88 -23.37
N GLY A 89 -1.72 1.67 -23.51
CA GLY A 89 -1.29 0.70 -24.52
C GLY A 89 0.11 0.16 -24.26
N GLU A 90 0.82 -0.20 -25.32
CA GLU A 90 2.24 -0.60 -25.22
C GLU A 90 3.13 0.62 -25.01
N CYS A 91 3.91 0.62 -23.94
CA CYS A 91 4.79 1.73 -23.57
C CYS A 91 6.16 1.21 -23.14
N LYS A 92 7.18 1.40 -23.99
CA LYS A 92 8.56 0.96 -23.73
C LYS A 92 9.18 1.69 -22.54
N GLU A 93 8.81 2.95 -22.33
CA GLU A 93 9.25 3.76 -21.21
C GLU A 93 8.72 3.22 -19.89
N LEU A 94 7.48 2.72 -19.86
CA LEU A 94 6.93 2.04 -18.69
C LEU A 94 7.62 0.70 -18.44
N GLU A 95 7.93 -0.08 -19.49
CA GLU A 95 8.74 -1.30 -19.37
C GLU A 95 10.12 -0.99 -18.77
N LYS A 96 10.83 0.01 -19.31
CA LYS A 96 12.14 0.47 -18.81
C LYS A 96 12.04 0.97 -17.37
N TYR A 97 11.01 1.75 -17.04
CA TYR A 97 10.75 2.23 -15.69
C TYR A 97 10.54 1.06 -14.71
N SER A 98 9.79 0.05 -15.13
CA SER A 98 9.47 -1.13 -14.31
C SER A 98 10.69 -1.99 -14.02
N LEU A 99 11.68 -2.05 -14.92
CA LEU A 99 12.90 -2.85 -14.73
C LEU A 99 14.00 -2.13 -13.94
N LYS A 100 13.98 -0.79 -13.88
CA LYS A 100 14.96 0.01 -13.13
C LYS A 100 15.22 -0.49 -11.69
N PRO A 101 14.21 -0.89 -10.89
CA PRO A 101 14.41 -1.30 -9.50
C PRO A 101 15.07 -2.68 -9.34
N LEU A 102 15.15 -3.49 -10.41
CA LEU A 102 15.70 -4.84 -10.31
C LEU A 102 17.18 -4.86 -9.94
N THR A 103 17.93 -3.79 -10.25
CA THR A 103 19.35 -3.66 -9.89
C THR A 103 19.59 -3.58 -8.38
N ASP A 104 18.57 -3.22 -7.61
CA ASP A 104 18.67 -3.09 -6.14
C ASP A 104 18.57 -4.44 -5.43
N ASN A 105 18.31 -5.54 -6.16
CA ASN A 105 18.26 -6.91 -5.65
C ASN A 105 17.32 -7.10 -4.44
N CYS A 106 16.20 -6.36 -4.44
CA CYS A 106 15.18 -6.41 -3.39
C CYS A 106 13.76 -6.64 -3.93
N SER A 107 13.63 -7.03 -5.20
CA SER A 107 12.35 -7.34 -5.85
C SER A 107 12.04 -8.84 -5.82
N TYR A 108 10.77 -9.22 -5.63
CA TYR A 108 10.38 -10.63 -5.47
C TYR A 108 9.30 -11.06 -6.45
N LYS A 109 9.37 -12.33 -6.85
CA LYS A 109 8.37 -13.02 -7.68
C LYS A 109 7.75 -14.18 -6.91
N ALA A 110 6.47 -14.41 -7.17
CA ALA A 110 5.76 -15.62 -6.80
C ALA A 110 5.72 -16.54 -8.02
N VAL A 111 6.17 -17.77 -7.86
CA VAL A 111 6.30 -18.74 -8.95
C VAL A 111 5.48 -19.98 -8.62
N ASP A 112 4.60 -20.41 -9.53
CA ASP A 112 3.82 -21.63 -9.33
C ASP A 112 4.64 -22.91 -9.59
N LYS A 113 4.00 -24.07 -9.44
CA LYS A 113 4.66 -25.38 -9.61
C LYS A 113 5.21 -25.63 -11.01
N ASP A 114 4.68 -24.95 -12.02
CA ASP A 114 5.10 -25.08 -13.42
C ASP A 114 6.22 -24.08 -13.76
N GLY A 115 6.69 -23.29 -12.79
CA GLY A 115 7.72 -22.28 -13.00
C GLY A 115 7.18 -20.95 -13.55
N LYS A 116 5.86 -20.76 -13.59
CA LYS A 116 5.25 -19.52 -14.11
C LYS A 116 5.23 -18.44 -13.04
N ILE A 117 5.62 -17.23 -13.41
CA ILE A 117 5.45 -16.04 -12.55
C ILE A 117 3.97 -15.69 -12.44
N ILE A 118 3.43 -15.80 -11.23
CA ILE A 118 2.02 -15.54 -10.91
C ILE A 118 1.82 -14.29 -10.03
N GLY A 119 2.91 -13.67 -9.59
CA GLY A 119 2.87 -12.44 -8.81
C GLY A 119 4.25 -11.81 -8.72
N ILE A 120 4.32 -10.50 -8.61
CA ILE A 120 5.56 -9.77 -8.40
C ILE A 120 5.34 -8.62 -7.43
N PHE A 121 6.38 -8.30 -6.68
CA PHE A 121 6.51 -7.04 -5.97
C PHE A 121 7.90 -6.46 -6.28
N LEU A 122 7.91 -5.45 -7.15
CA LEU A 122 9.11 -4.74 -7.55
C LEU A 122 9.40 -3.62 -6.56
N ASN A 123 10.58 -3.68 -5.95
CA ASN A 123 11.03 -2.76 -4.92
C ASN A 123 12.34 -2.11 -5.36
N GLY A 124 12.55 -0.88 -4.92
CA GLY A 124 13.82 -0.18 -5.02
C GLY A 124 14.23 0.41 -3.68
N LEU A 125 15.41 1.01 -3.66
CA LEU A 125 15.96 1.69 -2.48
C LEU A 125 15.84 3.20 -2.65
N LEU A 126 15.08 3.85 -1.76
CA LEU A 126 15.08 5.30 -1.63
C LEU A 126 16.19 5.69 -0.66
N ARG A 127 17.09 6.57 -1.10
CA ARG A 127 18.15 7.15 -0.27
C ARG A 127 17.79 8.58 0.05
N ARG A 128 18.08 9.02 1.28
CA ARG A 128 17.91 10.42 1.67
C ARG A 128 18.74 11.29 0.71
N PRO A 129 18.14 12.28 0.03
CA PRO A 129 18.87 13.19 -0.83
C PRO A 129 19.97 13.94 -0.06
N SER A 130 21.10 14.19 -0.71
CA SER A 130 22.09 15.14 -0.20
C SER A 130 21.49 16.56 -0.19
N PRO A 131 21.91 17.46 0.73
CA PRO A 131 21.50 18.87 0.67
C PRO A 131 21.78 19.54 -0.69
N ASP A 132 22.78 19.06 -1.43
CA ASP A 132 23.16 19.58 -2.74
C ASP A 132 22.49 18.84 -3.92
N ASP A 133 21.71 17.79 -3.66
CA ASP A 133 21.03 17.02 -4.70
C ASP A 133 19.80 17.78 -5.21
N VAL A 134 19.90 18.27 -6.45
CA VAL A 134 18.72 18.72 -7.19
C VAL A 134 18.07 17.49 -7.81
N ALA A 135 16.97 17.02 -7.21
CA ALA A 135 16.20 15.91 -7.76
C ALA A 135 15.67 16.26 -9.16
N GLY A 136 16.17 15.56 -10.18
CA GLY A 136 15.64 15.68 -11.54
C GLY A 136 14.23 15.11 -11.62
N LYS A 137 13.37 15.73 -12.43
CA LYS A 137 11.99 15.27 -12.62
C LYS A 137 11.95 14.06 -13.54
N ALA A 138 11.25 13.02 -13.14
CA ALA A 138 11.14 11.79 -13.92
C ALA A 138 10.46 12.05 -15.27
N ALA A 139 9.51 12.99 -15.32
CA ALA A 139 8.79 13.37 -16.53
C ALA A 139 9.67 14.08 -17.59
N ASP A 140 10.77 14.71 -17.20
CA ASP A 140 11.60 15.49 -18.13
C ASP A 140 12.29 14.58 -19.16
N GLY A 141 12.70 13.38 -18.73
CA GLY A 141 13.33 12.36 -19.59
C GLY A 141 12.35 11.45 -20.32
N CYS A 142 11.04 11.71 -20.24
CA CYS A 142 10.01 10.86 -20.87
C CYS A 142 9.47 11.49 -22.16
N GLU A 143 9.60 10.74 -23.26
CA GLU A 143 9.08 11.14 -24.58
C GLU A 143 7.63 10.70 -24.79
N HIS A 144 7.22 9.56 -24.21
CA HIS A 144 5.87 9.03 -24.36
C HIS A 144 4.81 9.95 -23.71
N PRO A 145 3.91 10.60 -24.49
CA PRO A 145 3.05 11.67 -23.97
C PRO A 145 2.09 11.24 -22.85
N LYS A 146 1.52 10.04 -22.94
CA LYS A 146 0.61 9.51 -21.90
C LYS A 146 1.37 9.15 -20.62
N PHE A 147 2.44 8.36 -20.73
CA PHE A 147 3.27 8.00 -19.58
C PHE A 147 3.92 9.22 -18.92
N LYS A 148 4.30 10.24 -19.68
CA LYS A 148 4.78 11.51 -19.15
C LYS A 148 3.79 12.15 -18.18
N LYS A 149 2.47 12.09 -18.45
CA LYS A 149 1.44 12.58 -17.50
C LYS A 149 1.45 11.83 -16.17
N ILE A 150 1.69 10.51 -16.20
CA ILE A 150 1.78 9.68 -15.00
C ILE A 150 3.05 10.04 -14.22
N LEU A 151 4.18 10.19 -14.90
CA LEU A 151 5.43 10.61 -14.25
C LEU A 151 5.30 12.02 -13.66
N SER A 152 4.66 12.96 -14.36
CA SER A 152 4.42 14.32 -13.82
C SER A 152 3.53 14.31 -12.59
N LEU A 153 2.58 13.37 -12.49
CA LEU A 153 1.78 13.19 -11.29
C LEU A 153 2.63 12.72 -10.11
N PHE A 154 3.53 11.76 -10.32
CA PHE A 154 4.46 11.31 -9.27
C PHE A 154 5.47 12.39 -8.89
N ASP A 155 6.02 13.12 -9.86
CA ASP A 155 6.89 14.28 -9.63
C ASP A 155 6.18 15.34 -8.75
N HIS A 156 4.89 15.59 -9.00
CA HIS A 156 4.09 16.51 -8.19
C HIS A 156 3.85 15.98 -6.78
N VAL A 157 3.63 14.68 -6.61
CA VAL A 157 3.49 14.06 -5.28
C VAL A 157 4.80 14.21 -4.49
N GLU A 158 5.94 13.98 -5.13
CA GLU A 158 7.27 14.15 -4.52
C GLU A 158 7.55 15.61 -4.12
N ASP A 159 7.05 16.60 -4.88
CA ASP A 159 7.15 18.02 -4.51
C ASP A 159 6.32 18.40 -3.28
N ASN A 160 5.21 17.70 -3.03
CA ASN A 160 4.28 18.03 -1.96
C ASN A 160 4.45 17.15 -0.72
N PHE A 161 5.20 16.05 -0.83
CA PHE A 161 5.40 15.12 0.26
C PHE A 161 6.75 14.41 0.16
N ASN A 162 7.54 14.55 1.22
CA ASN A 162 8.80 13.85 1.38
C ASN A 162 8.75 12.89 2.58
N ILE A 163 8.85 11.60 2.31
CA ILE A 163 8.83 10.55 3.34
C ILE A 163 9.95 10.69 4.37
N PHE A 164 11.10 11.25 3.97
CA PHE A 164 12.26 11.43 4.86
C PHE A 164 12.07 12.52 5.90
N ASP A 165 11.08 13.40 5.73
CA ASP A 165 10.72 14.43 6.72
C ASP A 165 9.92 13.80 7.87
N LEU A 166 9.10 12.78 7.58
CA LEU A 166 8.40 11.99 8.60
C LEU A 166 9.33 11.07 9.39
N TYR A 167 10.40 10.60 8.72
CA TYR A 167 11.37 9.68 9.31
C TYR A 167 12.79 10.29 9.28
N PRO A 168 13.07 11.32 10.11
CA PRO A 168 14.31 12.09 10.05
C PRO A 168 15.58 11.27 10.38
N ASN A 169 15.43 10.16 11.10
CA ASN A 169 16.54 9.28 11.48
C ASN A 169 16.85 8.22 10.40
N GLU A 170 16.01 8.07 9.38
CA GLU A 170 16.20 7.10 8.33
C GLU A 170 16.98 7.71 7.17
N ASN A 171 18.01 7.00 6.69
CA ASN A 171 18.79 7.39 5.51
C ASN A 171 18.50 6.50 4.30
N LEU A 172 17.83 5.38 4.52
CA LEU A 172 17.50 4.36 3.53
C LEU A 172 16.10 3.83 3.81
N ILE A 173 15.23 3.86 2.82
CA ILE A 173 13.83 3.39 2.90
C ILE A 173 13.61 2.40 1.76
N LEU A 174 12.91 1.30 2.04
CA LEU A 174 12.48 0.38 1.00
C LEU A 174 11.24 0.95 0.31
N ASP A 175 11.26 1.01 -1.02
CA ASP A 175 10.19 1.60 -1.82
C ASP A 175 9.54 0.56 -2.71
N GLY A 176 8.27 0.26 -2.42
CA GLY A 176 7.47 -0.68 -3.19
C GLY A 176 6.84 0.03 -4.37
N LYS A 177 7.30 -0.30 -5.58
CA LYS A 177 6.94 0.42 -6.80
C LYS A 177 5.80 -0.24 -7.56
N ILE A 178 5.88 -1.56 -7.75
CA ILE A 178 4.87 -2.30 -8.52
C ILE A 178 4.51 -3.58 -7.81
N LEU A 179 3.25 -3.69 -7.39
CA LEU A 179 2.66 -4.92 -6.90
C LEU A 179 1.62 -5.41 -7.92
N SER A 180 1.83 -6.62 -8.44
CA SER A 180 0.91 -7.25 -9.38
C SER A 180 0.75 -8.72 -9.06
N VAL A 181 -0.48 -9.25 -9.18
CA VAL A 181 -0.81 -10.66 -8.98
C VAL A 181 -1.75 -11.10 -10.10
N ASP A 182 -1.42 -12.24 -10.73
CA ASP A 182 -2.24 -12.93 -11.73
C ASP A 182 -3.67 -13.07 -11.19
N THR A 183 -4.64 -12.67 -11.99
CA THR A 183 -6.07 -12.65 -11.63
C THR A 183 -6.57 -14.00 -11.13
N ASN A 184 -6.04 -15.11 -11.66
CA ASN A 184 -6.43 -16.48 -11.29
C ASN A 184 -5.89 -16.92 -9.92
N TYR A 185 -4.90 -16.20 -9.38
CA TYR A 185 -4.24 -16.54 -8.11
C TYR A 185 -4.52 -15.50 -7.01
N ARG A 186 -5.38 -14.50 -7.28
CA ARG A 186 -5.83 -13.54 -6.28
C ARG A 186 -6.59 -14.25 -5.15
N GLY A 187 -6.54 -13.68 -3.94
CA GLY A 187 -7.16 -14.28 -2.75
C GLY A 187 -6.33 -15.36 -2.05
N LEU A 188 -5.20 -15.80 -2.64
CA LEU A 188 -4.30 -16.80 -2.06
C LEU A 188 -3.19 -16.21 -1.17
N GLY A 189 -3.30 -14.93 -0.78
CA GLY A 189 -2.32 -14.27 0.10
C GLY A 189 -0.97 -13.93 -0.54
N ILE A 190 -0.83 -14.03 -1.87
CA ILE A 190 0.44 -13.80 -2.60
C ILE A 190 1.05 -12.43 -2.28
N ALA A 191 0.25 -11.36 -2.34
CA ALA A 191 0.72 -10.01 -2.01
C ALA A 191 1.29 -9.92 -0.59
N GLY A 192 0.67 -10.60 0.37
CA GLY A 192 1.17 -10.69 1.74
C GLY A 192 2.51 -11.40 1.82
N ARG A 193 2.64 -12.58 1.20
CA ARG A 193 3.91 -13.33 1.19
C ARG A 193 5.04 -12.61 0.47
N LEU A 194 4.76 -11.91 -0.62
CA LEU A 194 5.74 -11.04 -1.30
C LEU A 194 6.22 -9.91 -0.38
N THR A 195 5.29 -9.28 0.34
CA THR A 195 5.60 -8.21 1.30
C THR A 195 6.38 -8.73 2.51
N GLU A 196 6.04 -9.92 3.01
CA GLU A 196 6.77 -10.58 4.10
C GLU A 196 8.20 -10.90 3.72
N ARG A 197 8.43 -11.32 2.46
CA ARG A 197 9.78 -11.55 1.95
C ARG A 197 10.62 -10.27 1.93
N ALA A 198 10.00 -9.13 1.60
CA ALA A 198 10.64 -7.82 1.69
C ALA A 198 10.98 -7.43 3.13
N TYR A 199 10.13 -7.74 4.12
CA TYR A 199 10.47 -7.52 5.54
C TYR A 199 11.71 -8.30 5.99
N GLN A 200 12.01 -9.44 5.37
CA GLN A 200 13.24 -10.19 5.67
C GLN A 200 14.47 -9.43 5.17
N TYR A 201 14.42 -8.92 3.93
CA TYR A 201 15.49 -8.09 3.37
C TYR A 201 15.69 -6.80 4.15
N MET A 202 14.60 -6.14 4.58
CA MET A 202 14.68 -4.95 5.43
C MET A 202 15.44 -5.23 6.73
N ARG A 203 15.12 -6.33 7.42
CA ARG A 203 15.82 -6.79 8.63
C ARG A 203 17.30 -7.10 8.38
N GLU A 204 17.61 -7.74 7.25
CA GLU A 204 18.99 -8.09 6.85
C GLU A 204 19.84 -6.86 6.53
N ASN A 205 19.22 -5.77 6.07
CA ASN A 205 19.91 -4.54 5.64
C ASN A 205 19.71 -3.35 6.58
N GLY A 206 19.08 -3.54 7.74
CA GLY A 206 18.84 -2.48 8.72
C GLY A 206 17.92 -1.36 8.23
N ILE A 207 16.95 -1.67 7.37
CA ILE A 207 15.95 -0.74 6.86
C ILE A 207 14.70 -0.84 7.74
N ASN A 208 14.24 0.28 8.30
CA ASN A 208 13.11 0.28 9.23
C ASN A 208 11.79 0.69 8.59
N VAL A 209 11.80 1.39 7.46
CA VAL A 209 10.57 1.92 6.84
C VAL A 209 10.35 1.30 5.47
N TYR A 210 9.13 0.83 5.25
CA TYR A 210 8.63 0.42 3.94
C TYR A 210 7.60 1.44 3.46
N HIS A 211 7.93 2.11 2.36
CA HIS A 211 7.11 3.11 1.68
C HIS A 211 6.49 2.52 0.41
N VAL A 212 5.21 2.79 0.15
CA VAL A 212 4.52 2.34 -1.06
C VAL A 212 3.55 3.42 -1.55
N VAL A 213 3.77 3.91 -2.77
CA VAL A 213 2.84 4.82 -3.46
C VAL A 213 1.76 4.00 -4.15
N CYS A 214 0.50 4.21 -3.77
CA CYS A 214 -0.65 3.51 -4.32
C CYS A 214 -1.47 4.45 -5.22
N SER A 215 -1.45 4.21 -6.53
CA SER A 215 -2.37 4.84 -7.51
C SER A 215 -3.74 4.15 -7.60
N SER A 216 -3.87 2.99 -6.95
CA SER A 216 -5.10 2.19 -6.92
C SER A 216 -5.64 2.03 -5.50
N HIS A 217 -6.94 2.29 -5.35
CA HIS A 217 -7.69 1.98 -4.13
C HIS A 217 -7.50 0.53 -3.67
N TYR A 218 -7.45 -0.43 -4.61
CA TYR A 218 -7.26 -1.84 -4.28
C TYR A 218 -5.88 -2.12 -3.69
N SER A 219 -4.83 -1.54 -4.28
CA SER A 219 -3.47 -1.68 -3.76
C SER A 219 -3.36 -1.06 -2.35
N ALA A 220 -3.90 0.14 -2.14
CA ALA A 220 -3.88 0.78 -0.82
C ALA A 220 -4.60 -0.09 0.23
N ARG A 221 -5.75 -0.69 -0.11
CA ARG A 221 -6.46 -1.62 0.80
C ARG A 221 -5.69 -2.89 1.11
N VAL A 222 -4.89 -3.39 0.17
CA VAL A 222 -3.98 -4.52 0.44
C VAL A 222 -2.92 -4.09 1.43
N MET A 223 -2.30 -2.91 1.25
CA MET A 223 -1.29 -2.39 2.16
C MET A 223 -1.86 -2.17 3.58
N GLU A 224 -3.07 -1.60 3.71
CA GLU A 224 -3.77 -1.45 4.99
C GLU A 224 -3.95 -2.79 5.73
N LYS A 225 -4.39 -3.83 5.01
CA LYS A 225 -4.54 -5.18 5.58
C LYS A 225 -3.22 -5.78 6.05
N LEU A 226 -2.11 -5.36 5.43
CA LEU A 226 -0.76 -5.75 5.83
C LEU A 226 -0.18 -4.86 6.94
N GLY A 227 -0.98 -3.96 7.50
CA GLY A 227 -0.62 -3.10 8.62
C GLY A 227 0.18 -1.86 8.22
N PHE A 228 0.13 -1.44 6.95
CA PHE A 228 0.58 -0.11 6.57
C PHE A 228 -0.49 0.93 6.95
N HIS A 229 -0.05 2.14 7.26
CA HIS A 229 -0.91 3.29 7.50
C HIS A 229 -0.68 4.35 6.43
N GLU A 230 -1.70 5.16 6.17
CA GLU A 230 -1.60 6.26 5.22
C GLU A 230 -0.81 7.42 5.84
N VAL A 231 0.15 7.95 5.10
CA VAL A 231 0.97 9.11 5.49
C VAL A 231 0.74 10.33 4.60
N PHE A 232 0.16 10.13 3.41
CA PHE A 232 -0.23 11.18 2.49
C PHE A 232 -1.36 10.71 1.58
N ASN A 233 -2.22 11.63 1.17
CA ASN A 233 -3.21 11.40 0.13
C ASN A 233 -3.38 12.64 -0.74
N MET A 234 -3.77 12.40 -2.00
CA MET A 234 -4.14 13.44 -2.95
C MET A 234 -5.24 12.91 -3.87
N GLN A 235 -6.37 13.61 -3.92
CA GLN A 235 -7.46 13.27 -4.84
C GLN A 235 -7.07 13.64 -6.27
N PHE A 236 -7.42 12.81 -7.24
CA PHE A 236 -7.20 13.12 -8.65
C PHE A 236 -7.97 14.37 -9.09
N ALA A 237 -9.11 14.65 -8.45
CA ALA A 237 -9.91 15.85 -8.68
C ALA A 237 -9.18 17.16 -8.29
N ASP A 238 -8.19 17.08 -7.39
CA ASP A 238 -7.42 18.23 -6.91
C ASP A 238 -6.12 18.43 -7.71
N TYR A 239 -5.69 17.41 -8.46
CA TYR A 239 -4.51 17.50 -9.33
C TYR A 239 -4.81 18.29 -10.61
N LYS A 240 -4.50 19.59 -10.58
CA LYS A 240 -4.75 20.56 -11.66
C LYS A 240 -3.51 21.41 -12.00
N PRO A 241 -2.41 20.80 -12.48
CA PRO A 241 -1.15 21.52 -12.69
C PRO A 241 -1.24 22.64 -13.75
N GLN A 242 -2.23 22.60 -14.65
CA GLN A 242 -2.53 23.68 -15.62
C GLN A 242 -3.98 24.18 -15.47
N GLY A 243 -4.54 24.14 -14.26
CA GLY A 243 -5.90 24.60 -13.96
C GLY A 243 -7.01 23.59 -14.28
N GLU A 244 -6.72 22.53 -15.05
CA GLU A 244 -7.67 21.48 -15.43
C GLU A 244 -7.33 20.12 -14.81
N VAL A 245 -8.36 19.34 -14.50
CA VAL A 245 -8.20 17.97 -13.94
C VAL A 245 -7.67 17.03 -15.01
N ILE A 246 -6.49 16.45 -14.79
CA ILE A 246 -5.85 15.53 -15.75
C ILE A 246 -6.38 14.09 -15.63
N PHE A 247 -6.57 13.59 -14.41
CA PHE A 247 -6.90 12.18 -14.15
C PHE A 247 -8.33 12.03 -13.64
N LYS A 248 -9.12 11.18 -14.30
CA LYS A 248 -10.49 10.86 -13.90
C LYS A 248 -10.76 9.35 -14.06
N PRO A 249 -9.95 8.47 -13.43
CA PRO A 249 -10.17 7.03 -13.51
C PRO A 249 -11.54 6.64 -12.92
N ALA A 250 -12.01 5.45 -13.27
CA ALA A 250 -13.28 4.94 -12.77
C ALA A 250 -13.25 4.76 -11.25
N LEU A 251 -14.42 4.85 -10.61
CA LEU A 251 -14.56 4.43 -9.21
C LEU A 251 -14.14 2.96 -9.04
N PRO A 252 -13.53 2.59 -7.91
CA PRO A 252 -13.32 3.37 -6.68
C PRO A 252 -11.98 4.15 -6.63
N HIS A 253 -11.31 4.37 -7.77
CA HIS A 253 -9.99 5.02 -7.82
C HIS A 253 -10.12 6.53 -7.77
N VAL A 254 -10.03 7.12 -6.57
CA VAL A 254 -10.28 8.57 -6.37
C VAL A 254 -9.01 9.42 -6.22
N GLY A 255 -7.88 8.79 -5.89
CA GLY A 255 -6.62 9.51 -5.68
C GLY A 255 -5.41 8.61 -5.45
N ILE A 256 -4.25 9.26 -5.29
CA ILE A 256 -3.02 8.63 -4.81
C ILE A 256 -3.03 8.59 -3.29
N ARG A 257 -2.54 7.49 -2.73
CA ARG A 257 -2.30 7.32 -1.30
C ARG A 257 -0.89 6.82 -1.11
N ILE A 258 -0.13 7.45 -0.21
CA ILE A 258 1.17 6.94 0.21
C ILE A 258 0.96 6.17 1.51
N MET A 259 1.39 4.92 1.49
CA MET A 259 1.28 4.00 2.60
C MET A 259 2.69 3.76 3.16
N ALA A 260 2.84 3.81 4.48
CA ALA A 260 4.09 3.52 5.16
C ALA A 260 3.89 2.44 6.24
N LYS A 261 4.96 1.71 6.54
CA LYS A 261 5.03 0.79 7.67
C LYS A 261 6.42 0.75 8.26
N GLU A 262 6.49 0.91 9.58
CA GLU A 262 7.69 0.63 10.35
C GLU A 262 7.81 -0.88 10.60
N VAL A 263 8.99 -1.42 10.31
CA VAL A 263 9.36 -2.80 10.55
C VAL A 263 10.52 -2.77 11.53
N ASP A 264 10.36 -3.40 12.69
CA ASP A 264 11.44 -3.49 13.67
C ASP A 264 12.59 -4.35 13.12
N ALA A 265 13.62 -3.69 12.58
CA ALA A 265 14.82 -4.35 12.07
C ALA A 265 15.67 -4.96 13.21
N ASN A 266 15.50 -4.48 14.45
CA ASN A 266 16.29 -4.85 15.62
C ASN A 266 15.72 -6.02 16.42
N ALA A 267 14.48 -6.43 16.18
CA ALA A 267 13.83 -7.56 16.87
C ALA A 267 14.62 -8.90 16.80
N LYS A 268 15.56 -9.07 15.86
CA LYS A 268 16.45 -10.25 15.82
C LYS A 268 17.63 -10.20 16.80
N LYS A 269 18.06 -9.01 17.27
CA LYS A 269 19.25 -8.89 18.16
C LYS A 269 18.97 -9.24 19.63
N SER A 270 17.71 -9.20 20.09
CA SER A 270 17.38 -9.48 21.50
C SER A 270 17.31 -10.96 21.87
N THR A 271 17.40 -11.88 20.90
CA THR A 271 17.18 -13.32 21.15
C THR A 271 18.49 -14.12 21.29
N GLN A 272 19.67 -13.49 21.17
CA GLN A 272 20.97 -14.18 21.28
C GLN A 272 21.82 -13.81 22.52
N THR A 273 21.29 -13.07 23.50
CA THR A 273 22.04 -12.71 24.72
C THR A 273 21.37 -13.23 26.00
N LYS A 274 21.01 -14.51 26.00
CA LYS A 274 20.78 -15.30 27.22
C LYS A 274 21.47 -16.65 27.08
N LEU A 275 22.77 -16.66 27.35
CA LEU A 275 23.54 -17.80 27.83
C LEU A 275 24.52 -17.27 28.88
#